data_AF-A0A1S6XS78-F1
#
_entry.id   AF-A0A1S6XS78-F1
#
_cell.length_a   1.000
_cell.length_b   1.000
_cell.length_c   1.000
_cell.angle_alpha   90.00
_cell.angle_beta   90.00
_cell.angle_gamma   90.00
#
_symmetry.space_group_name_H-M   'P 1'
#
loop_
_entity.id
_entity.type
_entity.pdbx_description
1 polymer ?
#
loop_
_entity_poly.entity_id
_entity_poly.type
_entity_poly.pdbx_seq_one_letter_code
_entity_poly.pdbx_strand_id
1 'polypeptide(L)'
;MEIIQRFSPSVSGLDLLQETANAGLPSTAKLAADFSSIADTIVGQQNIVAPDAGFFAHIWAWIKSLFVLRPVGNVEGVTVGAIVARMEMAIQVGDYEKALAEWQTLPQSAQDISVDFMQQLKRHLTVQRVFQQLLIFVQQGSSKAIKM
;
A
#
# COMPACT_ATOMS: atom_id res chain seq x y z
N MET A 1 29.81 -20.25 -1.02
CA MET A 1 28.78 -19.99 0.01
C MET A 1 29.38 -19.64 1.40
N GLU A 2 30.63 -19.20 1.51
CA GLU A 2 31.24 -18.86 2.83
C GLU A 2 31.14 -17.38 3.22
N ILE A 3 30.89 -16.50 2.26
CA ILE A 3 30.90 -15.04 2.50
C ILE A 3 29.72 -14.58 3.37
N ILE A 4 28.58 -15.30 3.36
CA ILE A 4 27.35 -14.87 4.02
C ILE A 4 27.39 -15.13 5.54
N GLN A 5 28.06 -16.20 5.99
CA GLN A 5 28.09 -16.57 7.42
C GLN A 5 28.91 -15.59 8.27
N ARG A 6 29.85 -14.84 7.68
CA ARG A 6 30.68 -13.86 8.41
C ARG A 6 29.93 -12.58 8.79
N PHE A 7 28.76 -12.33 8.18
CA PHE A 7 27.92 -11.15 8.42
C PHE A 7 26.63 -11.48 9.19
N SER A 8 26.47 -12.74 9.61
CA SER A 8 25.20 -13.35 9.99
C SER A 8 24.56 -12.95 11.34
N PRO A 9 25.26 -12.42 12.39
CA PRO A 9 24.55 -12.16 13.64
C PRO A 9 23.94 -10.75 13.75
N SER A 10 24.27 -9.80 12.88
CA SER A 10 23.94 -8.38 13.08
C SER A 10 22.72 -7.87 12.31
N VAL A 11 22.15 -8.62 11.35
CA VAL A 11 20.96 -8.20 10.60
C VAL A 11 19.88 -9.26 10.68
N SER A 12 18.87 -9.02 11.51
CA SER A 12 17.66 -9.84 11.59
C SER A 12 16.88 -9.77 10.26
N GLY A 13 16.38 -10.92 9.77
CA GLY A 13 15.57 -10.97 8.54
C GLY A 13 16.30 -11.48 7.28
N LEU A 14 17.54 -11.97 7.41
CA LEU A 14 18.27 -12.61 6.30
C LEU A 14 17.55 -13.86 5.75
N ASP A 15 16.88 -14.62 6.62
CA ASP A 15 16.12 -15.81 6.20
C ASP A 15 14.98 -15.45 5.22
N LEU A 16 14.30 -14.32 5.45
CA LEU A 16 13.24 -13.81 4.57
C LEU A 16 13.80 -13.38 3.20
N LEU A 17 15.01 -12.80 3.17
CA LEU A 17 15.67 -12.50 1.91
C LEU A 17 16.05 -13.77 1.16
N GLN A 18 16.53 -14.80 1.87
CA GLN A 18 16.91 -16.06 1.26
C GLN A 18 15.69 -16.81 0.69
N GLU A 19 14.56 -16.80 1.41
CA GLU A 19 13.30 -17.35 0.95
C GLU A 19 12.79 -16.63 -0.31
N THR A 20 12.85 -15.31 -0.33
CA THR A 20 12.36 -14.49 -1.45
C THR A 20 13.35 -14.37 -2.62
N ALA A 21 14.63 -14.72 -2.44
CA ALA A 21 15.67 -14.57 -3.47
C ALA A 21 15.43 -15.45 -4.71
N ASN A 22 14.83 -16.64 -4.55
CA ASN A 22 14.60 -17.56 -5.67
C ASN A 22 13.33 -17.22 -6.46
N ALA A 23 12.27 -16.80 -5.77
CA ALA A 23 10.98 -16.48 -6.40
C ALA A 23 10.91 -15.02 -6.88
N GLY A 24 11.70 -14.14 -6.25
CA GLY A 24 11.60 -12.70 -6.44
C GLY A 24 10.35 -12.11 -5.78
N LEU A 25 10.26 -10.79 -5.85
CA LEU A 25 9.13 -10.02 -5.39
C LEU A 25 8.37 -9.44 -6.61
N PRO A 26 7.02 -9.43 -6.60
CA PRO A 26 6.22 -8.68 -7.56
C PRO A 26 6.75 -7.26 -7.79
N SER A 27 6.72 -6.80 -9.05
CA SER A 27 7.09 -5.42 -9.36
C SER A 27 6.07 -4.44 -8.78
N THR A 28 6.48 -3.19 -8.54
CA THR A 28 5.58 -2.10 -8.13
C THR A 28 4.41 -1.94 -9.11
N ALA A 29 4.66 -2.06 -10.42
CA ALA A 29 3.63 -2.01 -11.44
C ALA A 29 2.62 -3.17 -11.30
N LYS A 30 3.09 -4.38 -10.98
CA LYS A 30 2.21 -5.51 -10.72
C LYS A 30 1.40 -5.31 -9.44
N LEU A 31 2.01 -4.83 -8.35
CA LEU A 31 1.29 -4.50 -7.12
C LEU A 31 0.22 -3.44 -7.33
N ALA A 32 0.52 -2.40 -8.13
CA ALA A 32 -0.44 -1.36 -8.48
C ALA A 32 -1.61 -1.92 -9.29
N ALA A 33 -1.34 -2.77 -10.29
CA ALA A 33 -2.38 -3.42 -11.09
C ALA A 33 -3.25 -4.36 -10.25
N ASP A 34 -2.63 -5.18 -9.41
CA ASP A 34 -3.34 -6.11 -8.51
C ASP A 34 -4.22 -5.34 -7.52
N PHE A 35 -3.73 -4.20 -6.99
CA PHE A 35 -4.51 -3.36 -6.08
C PHE A 35 -5.67 -2.63 -6.77
N SER A 36 -5.52 -2.20 -8.02
CA SER A 36 -6.58 -1.50 -8.76
C SER A 36 -7.87 -2.34 -8.87
N SER A 37 -7.75 -3.65 -9.09
CA SER A 37 -8.92 -4.56 -9.09
C SER A 37 -9.60 -4.67 -7.72
N ILE A 38 -8.83 -4.56 -6.63
CA ILE A 38 -9.34 -4.58 -5.25
C ILE A 38 -10.02 -3.23 -4.93
N ALA A 39 -9.41 -2.13 -5.37
CA ALA A 39 -9.96 -0.78 -5.26
C ALA A 39 -11.35 -0.69 -5.91
N ASP A 40 -11.49 -1.21 -7.13
CA ASP A 40 -12.78 -1.28 -7.84
C ASP A 40 -13.83 -2.07 -7.05
N THR A 41 -13.42 -3.17 -6.41
CA THR A 41 -14.32 -4.00 -5.59
C THR A 41 -14.78 -3.26 -4.32
N ILE A 42 -13.86 -2.61 -3.62
CA ILE A 42 -14.14 -1.84 -2.40
C ILE A 42 -15.07 -0.64 -2.69
N VAL A 43 -14.84 0.07 -3.79
CA VAL A 43 -15.67 1.21 -4.20
C VAL A 43 -17.01 0.74 -4.75
N GLY A 44 -17.03 -0.35 -5.52
CA GLY A 44 -18.25 -0.94 -6.10
C GLY A 44 -19.27 -1.36 -5.07
N GLN A 45 -18.85 -1.93 -3.93
CA GLN A 45 -19.76 -2.31 -2.85
C GLN A 45 -20.44 -1.13 -2.13
N GLN A 46 -19.88 0.09 -2.22
CA GLN A 46 -20.50 1.29 -1.67
C GLN A 46 -21.53 1.93 -2.60
N ASN A 47 -21.52 1.57 -3.89
CA ASN A 47 -22.47 2.06 -4.87
C ASN A 47 -23.77 1.26 -4.92
N ILE A 48 -23.91 0.19 -4.11
CA ILE A 48 -25.17 -0.53 -3.93
C ILE A 48 -26.06 0.30 -2.97
N VAL A 49 -26.62 1.39 -3.50
CA VAL A 49 -27.74 2.09 -2.88
C VAL A 49 -28.96 1.16 -2.90
N ALA A 50 -29.64 1.04 -1.77
CA ALA A 50 -30.77 0.13 -1.56
C ALA A 50 -31.86 0.23 -2.66
N PRO A 51 -32.56 -0.87 -3.01
CA PRO A 51 -33.40 -0.97 -4.22
C PRO A 51 -34.76 -0.22 -4.17
N ASP A 52 -34.97 0.70 -3.23
CA ASP A 52 -36.30 1.27 -2.94
C ASP A 52 -36.41 2.81 -3.00
N ALA A 53 -35.37 3.52 -3.44
CA ALA A 53 -35.44 4.98 -3.54
C ALA A 53 -35.97 5.45 -4.91
N GLY A 54 -37.30 5.61 -4.99
CA GLY A 54 -38.05 6.02 -6.17
C GLY A 54 -37.61 7.35 -6.81
N PHE A 55 -38.16 7.61 -8.00
CA PHE A 55 -37.98 8.73 -8.94
C PHE A 55 -37.45 10.08 -8.38
N PHE A 56 -37.81 10.48 -7.16
CA PHE A 56 -37.26 11.66 -6.48
C PHE A 56 -35.76 11.55 -6.12
N ALA A 57 -35.21 10.36 -5.88
CA ALA A 57 -33.78 10.15 -5.62
C ALA A 57 -32.93 10.29 -6.90
N HIS A 58 -33.49 9.94 -8.06
CA HIS A 58 -32.85 10.17 -9.35
C HIS A 58 -32.80 11.66 -9.70
N ILE A 59 -33.80 12.44 -9.29
CA ILE A 59 -33.79 13.90 -9.43
C ILE A 59 -32.75 14.53 -8.48
N TRP A 60 -32.60 14.03 -7.24
CA TRP A 60 -31.52 14.44 -6.33
C TRP A 60 -30.11 14.08 -6.85
N ALA A 61 -29.96 12.97 -7.58
CA ALA A 61 -28.70 12.58 -8.19
C ALA A 61 -28.27 13.52 -9.33
N TRP A 62 -29.22 14.15 -10.02
CA TRP A 62 -28.92 15.12 -11.10
C TRP A 62 -28.66 16.53 -10.58
N ILE A 63 -29.26 16.95 -9.46
CA ILE A 63 -29.00 18.28 -8.86
C ILE A 63 -27.58 18.39 -8.28
N LYS A 64 -26.95 17.29 -7.83
CA LYS A 64 -25.52 17.30 -7.45
C LYS A 64 -24.56 17.50 -8.64
N SER A 65 -25.03 17.39 -9.89
CA SER A 65 -24.16 17.47 -11.07
C SER A 65 -23.89 18.90 -11.58
N LEU A 66 -24.52 19.95 -11.00
CA LEU A 66 -24.34 21.33 -11.46
C LEU A 66 -23.65 22.26 -10.44
N PHE A 67 -23.46 21.81 -9.19
CA PHE A 67 -22.67 22.49 -8.18
C PHE A 67 -21.85 21.49 -7.37
N VAL A 68 -20.75 21.01 -7.93
CA VAL A 68 -19.60 20.63 -7.08
C VAL A 68 -18.52 21.66 -7.36
N LEU A 69 -18.68 22.79 -6.69
CA LEU A 69 -17.58 23.71 -6.41
C LEU A 69 -16.41 22.86 -5.89
N ARG A 70 -15.29 22.84 -6.61
CA ARG A 70 -14.02 22.32 -6.09
C ARG A 70 -13.72 23.12 -4.81
N PRO A 71 -13.78 22.53 -3.61
CA PRO A 71 -13.33 23.23 -2.42
C PRO A 71 -11.82 23.39 -2.60
N VAL A 72 -11.38 24.64 -2.74
CA VAL A 72 -9.97 24.98 -2.62
C VAL A 72 -9.63 24.91 -1.14
N GLY A 73 -8.84 23.92 -0.75
CA GLY A 73 -8.41 23.67 0.63
C GLY A 73 -8.90 22.31 1.16
N ASN A 74 -7.96 21.58 1.78
CA ASN A 74 -8.08 20.29 2.48
C ASN A 74 -9.27 19.41 2.05
N VAL A 75 -9.02 18.34 1.29
CA VAL A 75 -10.03 17.29 1.11
C VAL A 75 -10.18 16.56 2.46
N GLU A 76 -10.92 17.16 3.38
CA GLU A 76 -11.47 16.51 4.56
C GLU A 76 -12.56 15.56 4.06
N GLY A 77 -12.24 14.26 4.07
CA GLY A 77 -13.18 13.21 3.73
C GLY A 77 -12.64 11.85 4.14
N VAL A 78 -13.29 11.22 5.13
CA VAL A 78 -13.07 9.83 5.56
C VAL A 78 -13.80 8.86 4.62
N THR A 79 -14.08 9.27 3.38
CA THR A 79 -14.78 8.39 2.43
C THR A 79 -13.83 7.30 1.99
N VAL A 80 -14.33 6.08 1.93
CA VAL A 80 -13.54 4.91 1.58
C VAL A 80 -12.90 5.07 0.19
N GLY A 81 -13.62 5.64 -0.79
CA GLY A 81 -13.07 5.91 -2.12
C GLY A 81 -11.87 6.88 -2.10
N ALA A 82 -11.89 7.89 -1.23
CA ALA A 82 -10.76 8.81 -1.09
C ALA A 82 -9.54 8.13 -0.43
N ILE A 83 -9.77 7.27 0.56
CA ILE A 83 -8.71 6.49 1.21
C ILE A 83 -8.09 5.51 0.20
N VAL A 84 -8.92 4.78 -0.55
CA VAL A 84 -8.48 3.83 -1.58
C VAL A 84 -7.67 4.51 -2.68
N ALA A 85 -8.08 5.69 -3.17
CA ALA A 85 -7.32 6.43 -4.17
C ALA A 85 -5.94 6.89 -3.65
N ARG A 86 -5.83 7.28 -2.37
CA ARG A 86 -4.53 7.59 -1.75
C ARG A 86 -3.64 6.36 -1.62
N MET A 87 -4.23 5.19 -1.34
CA MET A 87 -3.51 3.92 -1.35
C MET A 87 -2.99 3.58 -2.75
N GLU A 88 -3.80 3.71 -3.81
CA GLU A 88 -3.38 3.44 -5.20
C GLU A 88 -2.17 4.28 -5.59
N MET A 89 -2.25 5.60 -5.35
CA MET A 89 -1.15 6.53 -5.61
C MET A 89 0.11 6.15 -4.82
N ALA A 90 -0.03 5.81 -3.54
CA ALA A 90 1.09 5.42 -2.69
C ALA A 90 1.76 4.13 -3.19
N ILE A 91 0.98 3.12 -3.57
CA ILE A 91 1.49 1.86 -4.12
C ILE A 91 2.20 2.10 -5.46
N GLN A 92 1.63 2.94 -6.33
CA GLN A 92 2.21 3.25 -7.65
C GLN A 92 3.61 3.88 -7.55
N VAL A 93 3.84 4.73 -6.55
CA VAL A 93 5.16 5.37 -6.32
C VAL A 93 6.07 4.57 -5.40
N GLY A 94 5.62 3.40 -4.91
CA GLY A 94 6.39 2.54 -4.00
C GLY A 94 6.40 2.99 -2.53
N ASP A 95 5.52 3.90 -2.14
CA ASP A 95 5.34 4.35 -0.75
C ASP A 95 4.38 3.41 -0.01
N TYR A 96 4.87 2.20 0.28
CA TYR A 96 4.08 1.15 0.91
C TYR A 96 3.76 1.42 2.39
N GLU A 97 4.57 2.23 3.07
CA GLU A 97 4.30 2.65 4.45
C GLU A 97 3.09 3.58 4.49
N LYS A 98 3.00 4.56 3.58
CA LYS A 98 1.83 5.40 3.44
C LYS A 98 0.59 4.61 3.04
N ALA A 99 0.70 3.69 2.08
CA ALA A 99 -0.41 2.84 1.68
C ALA A 99 -0.97 2.03 2.87
N LEU A 100 -0.10 1.49 3.73
CA LEU A 100 -0.49 0.78 4.95
C LEU A 100 -1.17 1.70 5.97
N ALA A 101 -0.68 2.92 6.16
CA ALA A 101 -1.29 3.89 7.07
C ALA A 101 -2.70 4.27 6.62
N GLU A 102 -2.91 4.51 5.32
CA GLU A 102 -4.23 4.77 4.75
C GLU A 102 -5.16 3.55 4.93
N TRP A 103 -4.68 2.33 4.67
CA TRP A 103 -5.45 1.09 4.84
C TRP A 103 -6.01 0.94 6.26
N GLN A 104 -5.24 1.31 7.28
CA GLN A 104 -5.68 1.23 8.69
C GLN A 104 -6.87 2.14 9.00
N THR A 105 -7.12 3.16 8.17
CA THR A 105 -8.26 4.08 8.32
C THR A 105 -9.52 3.59 7.61
N LEU A 106 -9.44 2.51 6.82
CA LEU A 106 -10.59 1.92 6.16
C LEU A 106 -11.55 1.27 7.17
N PRO A 107 -12.86 1.24 6.89
CA PRO A 107 -13.80 0.44 7.66
C PRO A 107 -13.49 -1.05 7.52
N GLN A 108 -13.87 -1.84 8.53
CA GLN A 108 -13.58 -3.28 8.59
C GLN A 108 -13.99 -4.03 7.32
N SER A 109 -15.17 -3.73 6.76
CA SER A 109 -15.66 -4.35 5.52
C SER A 109 -14.71 -4.16 4.32
N ALA A 110 -14.06 -3.00 4.22
CA ALA A 110 -13.08 -2.72 3.16
C ALA A 110 -11.71 -3.33 3.47
N GLN A 111 -11.33 -3.40 4.75
CA GLN A 111 -10.11 -4.08 5.18
C GLN A 111 -10.17 -5.59 4.89
N ASP A 112 -11.32 -6.22 5.13
CA ASP A 112 -11.51 -7.66 4.92
C ASP A 112 -11.33 -8.05 3.44
N ILE A 113 -11.78 -7.20 2.50
CA ILE A 113 -11.63 -7.44 1.05
C ILE A 113 -10.16 -7.35 0.61
N SER A 114 -9.38 -6.49 1.27
CA SER A 114 -8.00 -6.19 0.89
C SER A 114 -6.95 -6.89 1.75
N VAL A 115 -7.37 -7.72 2.72
CA VAL A 115 -6.47 -8.28 3.75
C VAL A 115 -5.32 -9.09 3.16
N ASP A 116 -5.62 -9.94 2.16
CA ASP A 116 -4.62 -10.81 1.53
C ASP A 116 -3.57 -10.00 0.75
N PHE A 117 -4.03 -8.99 0.02
CA PHE A 117 -3.14 -8.04 -0.66
C PHE A 117 -2.27 -7.29 0.35
N MET A 118 -2.84 -6.86 1.48
CA MET A 118 -2.07 -6.16 2.51
C MET A 118 -1.05 -7.06 3.20
N GLN A 119 -1.31 -8.36 3.35
CA GLN A 119 -0.28 -9.29 3.81
C GLN A 119 0.89 -9.38 2.82
N GLN A 120 0.60 -9.42 1.52
CA GLN A 120 1.62 -9.36 0.48
C GLN A 120 2.40 -8.05 0.53
N LEU A 121 1.73 -6.90 0.60
CA LEU A 121 2.36 -5.59 0.70
C LEU A 121 3.29 -5.47 1.92
N LYS A 122 2.87 -6.00 3.08
CA LYS A 122 3.68 -6.04 4.31
C LYS A 122 4.94 -6.91 4.16
N ARG A 123 4.87 -8.01 3.41
CA ARG A 123 6.05 -8.83 3.08
C ARG A 123 7.03 -8.05 2.24
N HIS A 124 6.57 -7.35 1.20
CA HIS A 124 7.41 -6.46 0.38
C HIS A 124 8.12 -5.40 1.22
N LEU A 125 7.36 -4.73 2.09
CA LEU A 125 7.87 -3.69 2.96
C LEU A 125 8.92 -4.22 3.94
N THR A 126 8.70 -5.40 4.51
CA THR A 126 9.69 -6.07 5.38
C THR A 126 10.98 -6.36 4.63
N VAL A 127 10.90 -6.96 3.43
CA VAL A 127 12.08 -7.24 2.60
C VAL A 127 12.84 -5.96 2.26
N GLN A 128 12.12 -4.91 1.84
CA GLN A 128 12.72 -3.61 1.54
C GLN A 128 13.45 -3.04 2.76
N ARG A 129 12.87 -3.14 3.96
CA ARG A 129 13.49 -2.66 5.20
C ARG A 129 14.77 -3.43 5.53
N VAL A 130 14.76 -4.76 5.44
CA VAL A 130 15.96 -5.59 5.67
C VAL A 130 17.05 -5.22 4.66
N PHE A 131 16.69 -5.02 3.38
CA PHE A 131 17.64 -4.59 2.36
C PHE A 131 18.25 -3.21 2.65
N GLN A 132 17.45 -2.23 3.07
CA GLN A 132 17.96 -0.90 3.46
C GLN A 132 18.89 -0.98 4.68
N GLN A 133 18.57 -1.81 5.67
CA GLN A 133 19.44 -2.04 6.82
C GLN A 133 20.80 -2.64 6.40
N LEU A 134 20.80 -3.58 5.45
CA LEU A 134 22.02 -4.14 4.90
C LEU A 134 22.87 -3.09 4.18
N LEU A 135 22.26 -2.23 3.36
CA LEU A 135 22.97 -1.15 2.67
C LEU A 135 23.65 -0.19 3.66
N ILE A 136 22.95 0.21 4.71
CA ILE A 136 23.49 1.08 5.77
C ILE A 136 24.65 0.38 6.49
N PHE A 137 24.49 -0.90 6.84
CA PHE A 137 25.53 -1.68 7.51
C PHE A 137 26.80 -1.79 6.67
N VAL A 138 26.68 -2.09 5.37
CA VAL A 138 27.80 -2.17 4.44
C VAL A 138 28.54 -0.82 4.33
N GLN A 139 27.80 0.29 4.26
CA GLN A 139 28.39 1.63 4.22
C GLN A 139 29.16 1.98 5.51
N GLN A 140 28.63 1.62 6.68
CA GLN A 140 29.31 1.86 7.96
C GLN A 140 30.60 1.03 8.10
N GLY A 141 30.58 -0.24 7.65
CA GLY A 141 31.77 -1.09 7.63
C GLY A 141 32.89 -0.51 6.74
N SER A 142 32.52 0.02 5.56
CA SER A 142 33.45 0.69 4.64
C SER A 142 34.02 1.98 5.23
N SER A 143 33.19 2.83 5.85
CA SER A 143 33.61 4.10 6.46
C SER A 143 34.58 3.90 7.64
N LYS A 144 34.40 2.84 8.43
CA LYS A 144 35.29 2.52 9.55
C LYS A 144 36.66 2.02 9.10
N ALA A 145 36.75 1.35 7.95
CA ALA A 145 38.01 0.86 7.37
C ALA A 145 38.87 1.98 6.75
N ILE A 146 38.26 3.11 6.35
CA ILE A 146 38.97 4.25 5.72
C ILE A 146 39.55 5.23 6.78
N LYS A 147 39.07 5.18 8.02
CA LYS A 147 39.53 6.01 9.14
C LYS A 147 40.64 5.39 10.00
N MET A 148 41.19 4.24 9.61
CA MET A 148 42.30 3.56 10.28
C MET A 148 43.60 3.67 9.49
#